data_AF-A0A811QD47-F1
#
_entry.id   AF-A0A811QD47-F1
#
_cell.length_a   1.000
_cell.length_b   1.000
_cell.length_c   1.000
_cell.angle_alpha   90.00
_cell.angle_beta   90.00
_cell.angle_gamma   90.00
#
_symmetry.space_group_name_H-M   'P 1'
#
loop_
_entity.id
_entity.type
_entity.pdbx_description
1 polymer ?
#
loop_
_entity_poly.entity_id
_entity_poly.type
_entity_poly.pdbx_seq_one_letter_code
_entity_poly.pdbx_strand_id
1 'polypeptide(L)'
;MPLPGMARRFRRCQTAPSHNAEQGSILLRQNMSRKGASGTLPPVPPNGLITGARPRFWLVGILLLAYLLAGTAAFYLAMDDMSGDRSGNLALDALYFCVVTMTTVGYDDIVPSSDVAKLLACVFAFAGVALVGAFLSKAADYLVEKQGARLPRGAP
;
A
#
# COMPACT_ATOMS: atom_id res chain seq x y z
N MET A 1 58.33 65.14 -0.82
CA MET A 1 57.55 64.95 0.42
C MET A 1 56.75 63.66 0.30
N PRO A 2 57.08 62.58 1.05
CA PRO A 2 56.36 61.30 0.99
C PRO A 2 55.69 60.96 2.33
N LEU A 3 54.36 60.87 2.38
CA LEU A 3 53.56 60.16 3.41
C LEU A 3 52.10 60.07 2.87
N PRO A 4 51.19 59.20 3.37
CA PRO A 4 51.33 57.98 4.15
C PRO A 4 50.47 56.79 3.61
N GLY A 5 50.82 55.57 4.05
CA GLY A 5 49.95 54.41 4.32
C GLY A 5 48.75 54.04 3.43
N MET A 6 48.74 52.80 2.93
CA MET A 6 47.49 52.03 2.82
C MET A 6 47.74 50.53 3.03
N ALA A 7 47.52 50.08 4.27
CA ALA A 7 47.43 48.67 4.61
C ALA A 7 46.20 48.05 3.93
N ARG A 8 46.40 46.98 3.15
CA ARG A 8 45.29 46.16 2.63
C ARG A 8 44.71 45.32 3.76
N ARG A 9 43.74 45.87 4.50
CA ARG A 9 42.87 45.08 5.39
C ARG A 9 41.85 44.35 4.53
N PHE A 10 42.02 43.04 4.40
CA PHE A 10 40.99 42.13 3.91
C PHE A 10 39.72 42.32 4.75
N ARG A 11 38.68 42.94 4.18
CA ARG A 11 37.32 42.82 4.71
C ARG A 11 36.86 41.39 4.44
N ARG A 12 36.97 40.51 5.44
CA ARG A 12 36.03 39.40 5.52
C ARG A 12 34.64 40.03 5.62
N CYS A 13 33.83 39.85 4.58
CA CYS A 13 32.38 39.96 4.74
C CYS A 13 31.97 38.88 5.74
N GLN A 14 31.92 39.26 7.01
CA GLN A 14 31.35 38.45 8.07
C GLN A 14 29.84 38.69 8.04
N THR A 15 29.15 37.97 7.15
CA THR A 15 27.70 37.81 7.23
C THR A 15 27.42 36.90 8.42
N ALA A 16 27.07 37.49 9.55
CA ALA A 16 26.40 36.75 10.62
C ALA A 16 24.91 36.66 10.26
N PRO A 17 24.33 35.47 10.04
CA PRO A 17 22.90 35.30 9.95
C PRO A 17 22.32 35.24 11.36
N SER A 18 21.32 36.07 11.65
CA SER A 18 20.58 36.14 12.92
C SER A 18 19.67 34.92 13.19
N HIS A 19 19.95 33.75 12.62
CA HIS A 19 19.06 32.57 12.69
C HIS A 19 19.30 31.68 13.94
N ASN A 20 20.30 31.98 14.78
CA ASN A 20 20.67 31.10 15.88
C ASN A 20 19.92 31.34 17.21
N ALA A 21 19.07 32.36 17.30
CA ALA A 21 18.28 32.65 18.51
C ALA A 21 16.92 31.92 18.52
N GLU A 22 16.29 31.67 17.37
CA GLU A 22 15.06 30.88 17.28
C GLU A 22 15.29 29.37 17.46
N GLN A 23 16.48 28.87 17.11
CA GLN A 23 16.80 27.45 17.21
C GLN A 23 16.72 26.93 18.66
N GLY A 24 17.06 27.78 19.64
CA GLY A 24 17.05 27.41 21.06
C GLY A 24 15.65 27.28 21.66
N SER A 25 14.69 28.13 21.26
CA SER A 25 13.31 28.08 21.77
C SER A 25 12.53 26.89 21.23
N ILE A 26 12.76 26.51 19.97
CA ILE A 26 12.10 25.37 19.32
C ILE A 26 12.56 24.04 19.95
N LEU A 27 13.87 23.87 20.22
CA LEU A 27 14.36 22.67 20.88
C LEU A 27 13.91 22.58 22.34
N LEU A 28 13.82 23.70 23.06
CA LEU A 28 13.32 23.73 24.43
C LEU A 28 11.81 23.41 24.47
N ARG A 29 11.03 23.88 23.48
CA ARG A 29 9.62 23.53 23.31
C ARG A 29 9.42 22.05 22.96
N GLN A 30 10.30 21.48 22.13
CA GLN A 30 10.28 20.04 21.82
C GLN A 30 10.64 19.18 23.03
N ASN A 31 11.66 19.57 23.81
CA ASN A 31 12.06 18.84 25.01
C ASN A 31 11.00 18.91 26.12
N MET A 32 10.32 20.05 26.30
CA MET A 32 9.20 20.14 27.24
C MET A 32 7.99 19.31 26.81
N SER A 33 7.67 19.28 25.50
CA SER A 33 6.58 18.43 24.99
C SER A 33 6.85 16.93 25.17
N ARG A 34 8.12 16.51 25.25
CA ARG A 34 8.51 15.11 25.44
C ARG A 34 8.36 14.61 26.89
N LYS A 35 8.34 15.50 27.88
CA LYS A 35 8.36 15.14 29.31
C LYS A 35 6.97 15.00 29.95
N GLY A 36 5.90 15.38 29.25
CA GLY A 36 4.52 15.41 29.77
C GLY A 36 3.61 14.23 29.39
N ALA A 37 4.10 13.22 28.67
CA ALA A 37 3.29 12.09 28.19
C ALA A 37 3.64 10.73 28.86
N SER A 38 4.13 10.76 30.09
CA SER A 38 4.33 9.56 30.91
C SER A 38 3.42 9.63 32.13
N GLY A 39 2.23 9.05 31.99
CA GLY A 39 1.17 9.02 32.99
C GLY A 39 0.13 7.94 32.65
N THR A 40 0.51 6.69 32.88
CA THR A 40 -0.27 5.52 33.36
C THR A 40 -1.73 5.32 32.90
N LEU A 41 -1.96 4.30 32.05
CA LEU A 41 -3.17 3.46 32.04
C LEU A 41 -2.77 1.97 31.84
N PRO A 42 -3.47 1.01 32.48
CA PRO A 42 -3.08 -0.41 32.58
C PRO A 42 -3.16 -1.18 31.23
N PRO A 43 -2.42 -2.30 31.11
CA PRO A 43 -2.23 -3.02 29.85
C PRO A 43 -3.49 -3.80 29.45
N VAL A 44 -4.10 -3.42 28.33
CA VAL A 44 -5.10 -4.24 27.64
C VAL A 44 -4.38 -5.47 27.08
N PRO A 45 -4.92 -6.70 27.27
CA PRO A 45 -4.28 -7.93 26.82
C PRO A 45 -3.96 -7.88 25.32
N PRO A 46 -2.81 -8.43 24.92
CA PRO A 46 -2.32 -8.28 23.57
C PRO A 46 -3.15 -9.18 22.66
N ASN A 47 -3.85 -8.58 21.69
CA ASN A 47 -4.19 -9.29 20.46
C ASN A 47 -2.91 -9.48 19.64
N GLY A 48 -1.98 -10.26 20.22
CA GLY A 48 -0.72 -10.72 19.68
C GLY A 48 -0.81 -12.20 19.27
N LEU A 49 -2.01 -12.67 18.91
CA LEU A 49 -2.22 -13.97 18.27
C LEU A 49 -2.30 -13.85 16.73
N ILE A 50 -1.69 -12.81 16.15
CA ILE A 50 -1.30 -12.83 14.74
C ILE A 50 0.19 -12.55 14.70
N THR A 51 0.90 -13.58 15.14
CA THR A 51 2.34 -13.74 15.11
C THR A 51 2.87 -13.64 13.68
N GLY A 52 3.71 -12.64 13.41
CA GLY A 52 4.91 -12.82 12.58
C GLY A 52 4.78 -12.90 11.05
N ALA A 53 3.70 -12.46 10.40
CA ALA A 53 3.69 -12.35 8.95
C ALA A 53 4.48 -11.11 8.50
N ARG A 54 5.70 -11.26 7.97
CA ARG A 54 6.39 -10.18 7.25
C ARG A 54 5.54 -9.78 6.03
N PRO A 55 4.76 -8.69 6.04
CA PRO A 55 3.62 -8.54 5.13
C PRO A 55 4.00 -7.72 3.89
N ARG A 56 5.04 -8.12 3.16
CA ARG A 56 5.61 -7.25 2.10
C ARG A 56 5.01 -7.44 0.70
N PHE A 57 4.34 -8.55 0.42
CA PHE A 57 3.66 -8.82 -0.86
C PHE A 57 2.73 -10.02 -0.75
N TRP A 58 3.12 -10.99 0.06
CA TRP A 58 2.36 -12.23 0.28
C TRP A 58 0.97 -11.98 0.87
N LEU A 59 0.82 -10.94 1.70
CA LEU A 59 -0.46 -10.52 2.24
C LEU A 59 -1.43 -10.02 1.16
N VAL A 60 -0.94 -9.28 0.17
CA VAL A 60 -1.77 -8.83 -0.96
C VAL A 60 -2.18 -10.01 -1.82
N GLY A 61 -1.26 -10.97 -2.03
CA GLY A 61 -1.58 -12.23 -2.71
C GLY A 61 -2.64 -13.06 -1.97
N ILE A 62 -2.55 -13.17 -0.65
CA ILE A 62 -3.56 -13.84 0.18
C ILE A 62 -4.89 -13.09 0.14
N LEU A 63 -4.88 -11.76 0.24
CA LEU A 63 -6.07 -10.94 0.16
C LEU A 63 -6.77 -11.13 -1.20
N LEU A 64 -6.01 -11.21 -2.28
CA LEU A 64 -6.52 -11.43 -3.63
C LEU A 64 -7.09 -12.85 -3.79
N LEU A 65 -6.41 -13.86 -3.24
CA LEU A 65 -6.94 -15.22 -3.22
C LEU A 65 -8.21 -15.34 -2.36
N ALA A 66 -8.24 -14.70 -1.20
CA ALA A 66 -9.43 -14.66 -0.33
C ALA A 66 -10.59 -13.93 -1.02
N TYR A 67 -10.32 -12.85 -1.75
CA TYR A 67 -11.31 -12.15 -2.57
C TYR A 67 -11.86 -13.05 -3.68
N LEU A 68 -10.99 -13.81 -4.36
CA LEU A 68 -11.40 -14.77 -5.39
C LEU A 68 -12.29 -15.86 -4.79
N LEU A 69 -11.89 -16.46 -3.67
CA LEU A 69 -12.67 -17.49 -2.96
C LEU A 69 -14.01 -16.95 -2.46
N ALA A 70 -14.05 -15.72 -1.93
CA ALA A 70 -15.28 -15.07 -1.51
C ALA A 70 -16.21 -14.81 -2.70
N GLY A 71 -15.67 -14.38 -3.85
CA GLY A 71 -16.40 -14.26 -5.10
C GLY A 71 -16.97 -15.60 -5.54
N THR A 72 -16.13 -16.64 -5.64
CA THR A 72 -16.55 -17.99 -6.04
C THR A 72 -17.63 -18.54 -5.11
N ALA A 73 -17.51 -18.35 -3.80
CA ALA A 73 -18.54 -18.74 -2.84
C ALA A 73 -19.84 -17.95 -3.03
N ALA A 74 -19.78 -16.63 -3.24
CA ALA A 74 -20.95 -15.80 -3.49
C ALA A 74 -21.67 -16.19 -4.80
N PHE A 75 -20.91 -16.48 -5.85
CA PHE A 75 -21.45 -16.96 -7.12
C PHE A 75 -22.00 -18.38 -7.04
N TYR A 76 -21.34 -19.26 -6.29
CA TYR A 76 -21.82 -20.61 -6.05
C TYR A 76 -23.18 -20.58 -5.36
N LEU A 77 -23.33 -19.77 -4.30
CA LEU A 77 -24.62 -19.59 -3.62
C LEU A 77 -25.67 -18.91 -4.51
N ALA A 78 -25.28 -17.98 -5.38
CA ALA A 78 -26.20 -17.30 -6.30
C ALA A 78 -26.61 -18.16 -7.51
N MET A 79 -25.83 -19.19 -7.86
CA MET A 79 -26.12 -20.16 -8.92
C MET A 79 -26.88 -21.39 -8.41
N ASP A 80 -26.80 -21.70 -7.12
CA ASP A 80 -27.42 -22.87 -6.49
C ASP A 80 -28.96 -22.88 -6.63
N ASP A 81 -29.58 -21.70 -6.77
CA ASP A 81 -31.03 -21.55 -6.91
C ASP A 81 -31.61 -22.08 -8.24
N MET A 82 -30.81 -22.37 -9.28
CA MET A 82 -31.33 -22.63 -10.64
C MET A 82 -30.77 -23.83 -11.42
N SER A 83 -29.90 -24.70 -10.89
CA SER A 83 -29.44 -25.84 -11.71
C SER A 83 -29.29 -27.16 -10.96
N GLY A 84 -30.35 -27.95 -11.03
CA GLY A 84 -30.39 -29.37 -10.73
C GLY A 84 -29.96 -30.27 -11.90
N ASP A 85 -29.16 -29.82 -12.87
CA ASP A 85 -28.69 -30.73 -13.92
C ASP A 85 -27.24 -30.49 -14.40
N ARG A 86 -26.43 -31.54 -14.17
CA ARG A 86 -25.14 -31.91 -14.79
C ARG A 86 -24.14 -30.80 -15.16
N SER A 87 -23.19 -30.55 -14.27
CA SER A 87 -21.77 -30.38 -14.67
C SER A 87 -20.90 -30.82 -13.51
N GLY A 88 -19.93 -31.70 -13.76
CA GLY A 88 -19.15 -32.39 -12.73
C GLY A 88 -18.32 -31.48 -11.83
N ASN A 89 -18.27 -30.16 -12.08
CA ASN A 89 -17.53 -29.20 -11.27
C ASN A 89 -18.13 -27.78 -11.29
N LEU A 90 -19.34 -27.55 -10.73
CA LEU A 90 -19.95 -26.20 -10.60
C LEU A 90 -19.00 -25.16 -9.98
N ALA A 91 -18.14 -25.60 -9.05
CA ALA A 91 -17.12 -24.75 -8.45
C ALA A 91 -16.04 -24.28 -9.45
N LEU A 92 -15.69 -25.09 -10.45
CA LEU A 92 -14.73 -24.69 -11.50
C LEU A 92 -15.34 -23.66 -12.45
N ASP A 93 -16.63 -23.79 -12.77
CA ASP A 93 -17.33 -22.83 -13.62
C ASP A 93 -17.44 -21.46 -12.91
N ALA A 94 -17.80 -21.45 -11.62
CA ALA A 94 -17.84 -20.23 -10.80
C ALA A 94 -16.43 -19.62 -10.59
N LEU A 95 -15.40 -20.45 -10.40
CA LEU A 95 -14.02 -20.00 -10.29
C LEU A 95 -13.53 -19.39 -11.61
N TYR A 96 -13.82 -20.04 -12.74
CA TYR A 96 -13.48 -19.55 -14.07
C TYR A 96 -14.13 -18.18 -14.31
N PHE A 97 -15.42 -18.02 -14.02
CA PHE A 97 -16.11 -16.73 -14.10
C PHE A 97 -15.44 -15.66 -13.24
N CYS A 98 -15.10 -15.97 -11.98
CA CYS A 98 -14.43 -15.04 -11.08
C CYS A 98 -13.04 -14.62 -11.58
N VAL A 99 -12.24 -15.57 -12.08
CA VAL A 99 -10.90 -15.31 -12.62
C VAL A 99 -10.98 -14.45 -13.88
N VAL A 100 -11.86 -14.78 -14.82
CA VAL A 100 -12.08 -14.03 -16.06
C VAL A 100 -12.57 -12.60 -15.78
N THR A 101 -13.43 -12.43 -14.77
CA THR A 101 -13.91 -11.10 -14.33
C THR A 101 -12.81 -10.30 -13.64
N MET A 102 -12.05 -10.92 -12.74
CA MET A 102 -10.95 -10.28 -12.01
C MET A 102 -9.82 -9.87 -12.95
N THR A 103 -9.49 -10.72 -13.91
CA THR A 103 -8.50 -10.42 -14.96
C THR A 103 -9.05 -9.46 -16.03
N THR A 104 -10.28 -8.99 -15.89
CA THR A 104 -10.96 -8.06 -16.81
C THR A 104 -11.03 -8.59 -18.25
N VAL A 105 -10.96 -9.91 -18.42
CA VAL A 105 -11.03 -10.58 -19.73
C VAL A 105 -12.48 -10.64 -20.21
N GLY A 106 -13.41 -11.04 -19.34
CA GLY A 106 -14.86 -10.98 -19.59
C GLY A 106 -15.38 -11.84 -20.75
N TYR A 107 -14.99 -13.11 -20.86
CA TYR A 107 -15.46 -13.99 -21.94
C TYR A 107 -16.95 -14.36 -21.89
N ASP A 108 -17.59 -14.26 -20.72
CA ASP A 108 -19.05 -14.40 -20.53
C ASP A 108 -19.69 -15.66 -21.17
N ASP A 109 -18.90 -16.70 -21.45
CA ASP A 109 -19.33 -17.94 -22.08
C ASP A 109 -20.18 -18.81 -21.14
N ILE A 110 -19.94 -18.66 -19.84
CA ILE A 110 -20.72 -19.28 -18.78
C ILE A 110 -21.18 -18.16 -17.84
N VAL A 111 -22.44 -17.76 -17.99
CA VAL A 111 -23.07 -16.73 -17.15
C VAL A 111 -24.17 -17.29 -16.28
N PRO A 112 -24.23 -16.87 -15.00
CA PRO A 112 -25.40 -17.12 -14.20
C PRO A 112 -26.58 -16.33 -14.77
N SER A 113 -27.65 -17.03 -15.12
CA SER A 113 -28.89 -16.43 -15.61
C SER A 113 -29.65 -15.62 -14.54
N SER A 114 -29.30 -15.81 -13.26
CA SER A 114 -29.90 -15.13 -12.11
C SER A 114 -29.57 -13.64 -12.06
N ASP A 115 -30.58 -12.80 -11.84
CA ASP A 115 -30.43 -11.35 -11.72
C ASP A 115 -29.57 -10.94 -10.52
N VAL A 116 -29.61 -11.73 -9.44
CA VAL A 116 -28.76 -11.52 -8.25
C VAL A 116 -27.29 -11.71 -8.59
N ALA A 117 -26.97 -12.75 -9.36
CA ALA A 117 -25.60 -13.05 -9.74
C ALA A 117 -25.03 -11.98 -10.71
N LYS A 118 -25.85 -11.44 -11.61
CA LYS A 118 -25.46 -10.30 -12.47
C LYS A 118 -25.13 -9.06 -11.65
N LEU A 119 -25.95 -8.74 -10.64
CA LEU A 119 -25.69 -7.60 -9.76
C LEU A 119 -24.39 -7.80 -8.95
N LEU A 120 -24.18 -9.01 -8.43
CA LEU A 120 -22.93 -9.38 -7.76
C LEU A 120 -21.71 -9.24 -8.69
N ALA A 121 -21.84 -9.65 -9.96
CA ALA A 121 -20.78 -9.50 -10.95
C ALA A 121 -20.41 -8.04 -11.19
N CYS A 122 -21.40 -7.13 -11.28
CA CYS A 122 -21.13 -5.71 -11.40
C CYS A 122 -20.30 -5.18 -10.22
N VAL A 123 -20.73 -5.48 -8.98
CA VAL A 123 -20.02 -5.04 -7.77
C VAL A 123 -18.61 -5.65 -7.69
N PHE A 124 -18.49 -6.94 -8.04
CA PHE A 124 -17.23 -7.66 -8.06
C PHE A 124 -16.26 -7.13 -9.13
N ALA A 125 -16.76 -6.65 -10.27
CA ALA A 125 -15.92 -6.04 -11.31
C ALA A 125 -15.27 -4.74 -10.79
N PHE A 126 -16.05 -3.86 -10.16
CA PHE A 126 -15.50 -2.62 -9.58
C PHE A 126 -14.47 -2.88 -8.49
N ALA A 127 -14.76 -3.81 -7.57
CA ALA A 127 -13.82 -4.19 -6.53
C ALA A 127 -12.57 -4.89 -7.09
N GLY A 128 -12.72 -5.71 -8.14
CA GLY A 128 -11.63 -6.38 -8.83
C GLY A 128 -10.63 -5.40 -9.45
N VAL A 129 -11.10 -4.37 -10.15
CA VAL A 129 -10.24 -3.33 -10.75
C VAL A 129 -9.43 -2.60 -9.67
N ALA A 130 -10.07 -2.22 -8.56
CA ALA A 130 -9.39 -1.55 -7.46
C ALA A 130 -8.29 -2.45 -6.84
N LEU A 131 -8.59 -3.74 -6.67
CA LEU A 131 -7.68 -4.71 -6.08
C LEU A 131 -6.48 -5.02 -6.99
N VAL A 132 -6.71 -5.21 -8.29
CA VAL A 132 -5.66 -5.41 -9.30
C VAL A 132 -4.76 -4.18 -9.40
N GLY A 133 -5.33 -2.97 -9.35
CA GLY A 133 -4.57 -1.73 -9.30
C GLY A 133 -3.64 -1.67 -8.08
N ALA A 134 -4.15 -1.98 -6.89
CA ALA A 134 -3.35 -2.02 -5.67
C ALA A 134 -2.24 -3.09 -5.74
N PHE A 135 -2.53 -4.26 -6.32
CA PHE A 135 -1.53 -5.31 -6.55
C PHE A 135 -0.42 -4.83 -7.49
N LEU A 136 -0.79 -4.18 -8.59
CA LEU A 136 0.17 -3.67 -9.57
C LEU A 136 1.07 -2.58 -8.97
N SER A 137 0.52 -1.66 -8.16
CA SER A 137 1.33 -0.65 -7.46
C SER A 137 2.40 -1.28 -6.57
N LYS A 138 2.03 -2.32 -5.80
CA LYS A 138 2.98 -3.03 -4.92
C LYS A 138 4.01 -3.82 -5.72
N ALA A 139 3.60 -4.42 -6.83
CA ALA A 139 4.52 -5.11 -7.74
C ALA A 139 5.53 -4.12 -8.35
N ALA A 140 5.08 -2.92 -8.76
CA ALA A 140 5.94 -1.88 -9.29
C ALA A 140 6.97 -1.39 -8.26
N ASP A 141 6.54 -1.11 -7.02
CA ASP A 141 7.43 -0.72 -5.92
C ASP A 141 8.51 -1.79 -5.66
N TYR A 142 8.11 -3.08 -5.67
CA TYR A 142 9.04 -4.20 -5.50
C TYR A 142 10.07 -4.29 -6.63
N LEU A 143 9.65 -4.07 -7.88
CA LEU A 143 10.55 -4.07 -9.03
C LEU A 143 11.55 -2.90 -8.96
N VAL A 144 11.09 -1.71 -8.58
CA VAL A 144 11.95 -0.52 -8.41
C VAL A 144 12.97 -0.75 -7.30
N GLU A 145 12.57 -1.31 -6.15
CA GLU A 145 13.49 -1.62 -5.05
C GLU A 145 14.55 -2.65 -5.46
N LYS A 146 14.17 -3.65 -6.26
CA LYS A 146 15.12 -4.65 -6.79
C LYS A 146 16.10 -4.10 -7.81
N GLN A 147 15.71 -3.06 -8.57
CA GLN A 147 16.58 -2.37 -9.52
C GLN A 147 17.57 -1.44 -8.82
N GLY A 148 17.15 -0.76 -7.75
CA GLY A 148 18.01 0.13 -6.96
C GLY A 148 19.20 -0.58 -6.31
N ALA A 149 19.09 -1.89 -6.04
CA ALA A 149 20.16 -2.70 -5.48
C ALA A 149 21.22 -3.17 -6.51
N ARG A 150 20.99 -2.97 -7.83
CA ARG A 150 21.87 -3.44 -8.91
C ARG A 150 22.66 -2.34 -9.62
N LEU A 151 22.51 -1.08 -9.23
CA LEU A 151 23.31 0.02 -9.77
C LEU A 151 24.51 0.32 -8.84
N PRO A 152 25.74 -0.14 -9.15
CA PRO A 152 26.92 0.45 -8.52
C PRO A 152 26.93 1.93 -8.88
N ARG A 153 26.93 2.79 -7.86
CA ARG A 153 27.11 4.24 -8.04
C ARG A 153 28.47 4.44 -8.72
N GLY A 154 28.45 4.59 -10.05
CA GLY A 154 29.56 5.17 -10.79
C GLY A 154 29.74 6.58 -10.28
N ALA A 155 30.80 6.76 -9.49
CA ALA A 155 31.30 8.06 -9.08
C ALA A 155 31.89 8.79 -10.31
N PRO A 156 31.54 10.07 -10.50
CA PRO A 156 32.48 11.09 -10.91
C PRO A 156 32.97 11.91 -9.70
#